data_AF-A0A2D7NKV0-F1
#
_entry.id   AF-A0A2D7NKV0-F1
#
_cell.length_a   1.000
_cell.length_b   1.000
_cell.length_c   1.000
_cell.angle_alpha   90.00
_cell.angle_beta   90.00
_cell.angle_gamma   90.00
#
_symmetry.space_group_name_H-M   'P 1'
#
loop_
_entity.id
_entity.type
_entity.pdbx_description
1 polymer ?
#
loop_
_entity_poly.entity_id
_entity_poly.type
_entity_poly.pdbx_seq_one_letter_code
_entity_poly.pdbx_strand_id
1 'polypeptide(L)'
;MLAKNRIDHPPKDRFEAAGIAAEKQLAHYLNRGFGETKHVFIFNDLRVVHNGEVAQIDHLVLHGSGLVIIESKSVSTSISVNRQGEFTRTYQGKRSGMPSPIEQAKRQGDLLRKLLQA
;
A
#
# COMPACT_ATOMS: atom_id res chain seq x y z
N MET A 1 -2.41 3.24 18.08
CA MET A 1 -0.95 3.03 18.29
C MET A 1 -0.29 2.88 16.92
N LEU A 2 0.82 3.58 16.67
CA LEU A 2 1.65 3.37 15.48
C LEU A 2 2.71 2.32 15.82
N ALA A 3 2.77 1.22 15.07
CA ALA A 3 3.77 0.17 15.27
C ALA A 3 4.63 0.06 14.01
N LYS A 4 5.96 0.13 14.16
CA LYS A 4 6.95 0.09 13.08
C LYS A 4 7.50 -1.33 12.80
N ASN A 5 6.72 -2.37 13.03
CA ASN A 5 7.25 -3.74 12.95
C ASN A 5 6.47 -4.59 11.93
N ARG A 6 7.07 -4.81 10.76
CA ARG A 6 6.84 -6.01 9.95
C ARG A 6 7.39 -7.20 10.72
N ILE A 7 6.61 -8.27 10.86
CA ILE A 7 7.20 -9.58 11.14
C ILE A 7 7.70 -10.08 9.79
N ASP A 8 9.00 -9.94 9.54
CA ASP A 8 9.62 -10.48 8.34
C ASP A 8 9.50 -12.01 8.36
N HIS A 9 8.66 -12.55 7.48
CA HIS A 9 8.59 -13.98 7.22
C HIS A 9 9.21 -14.27 5.84
N PRO A 10 9.77 -15.47 5.63
CA PRO A 10 10.15 -15.89 4.29
C PRO A 10 8.92 -15.87 3.36
N PRO A 11 9.05 -15.42 2.10
CA PRO A 11 7.95 -15.46 1.15
C PRO A 11 7.51 -16.91 0.92
N LYS A 12 6.20 -17.13 0.85
CA LYS A 12 5.57 -18.44 0.67
C LYS A 12 5.68 -18.91 -0.78
N ASP A 13 5.69 -17.99 -1.73
CA ASP A 13 5.83 -18.27 -3.15
C ASP A 13 6.55 -17.15 -3.92
N ARG A 14 6.79 -17.38 -5.21
CA ARG A 14 7.46 -16.42 -6.11
C ARG A 14 6.68 -15.12 -6.33
N PHE A 15 5.35 -15.16 -6.22
CA PHE A 15 4.50 -13.98 -6.42
C PHE A 15 4.57 -13.08 -5.18
N GLU A 16 4.56 -13.66 -3.98
CA GLU A 16 4.81 -12.93 -2.73
C GLU A 16 6.23 -12.35 -2.69
N ALA A 17 7.24 -13.12 -3.11
CA ALA A 17 8.61 -12.62 -3.24
C ALA A 17 8.71 -11.43 -4.21
N ALA A 18 8.03 -11.49 -5.35
CA ALA A 18 7.98 -10.40 -6.32
C ALA A 18 7.24 -9.16 -5.79
N GLY A 19 6.20 -9.37 -4.97
CA GLY A 19 5.50 -8.29 -4.26
C GLY A 19 6.43 -7.56 -3.28
N ILE A 20 7.10 -8.32 -2.40
CA ILE A 20 8.05 -7.79 -1.43
C ILE A 20 9.19 -7.04 -2.12
N ALA A 21 9.71 -7.57 -3.23
CA ALA A 21 10.77 -6.93 -4.00
C ALA A 21 10.29 -5.60 -4.61
N ALA A 22 9.08 -5.56 -5.17
CA ALA A 22 8.49 -4.35 -5.74
C ALA A 22 8.25 -3.27 -4.67
N GLU A 23 7.71 -3.63 -3.50
CA GLU A 23 7.54 -2.74 -2.35
C GLU A 23 8.88 -2.15 -1.89
N LYS A 24 9.91 -2.99 -1.72
CA LYS A 24 11.26 -2.55 -1.33
C LYS A 24 11.89 -1.63 -2.36
N GLN A 25 11.71 -1.92 -3.65
CA GLN A 25 12.21 -1.09 -4.73
C GLN A 25 11.53 0.29 -4.75
N LEU A 26 10.21 0.35 -4.52
CA LEU A 26 9.48 1.60 -4.44
C LEU A 26 9.90 2.42 -3.20
N ALA A 27 10.03 1.79 -2.03
CA ALA A 27 10.59 2.45 -0.84
C ALA A 27 11.98 3.04 -1.12
N HIS A 28 12.84 2.30 -1.82
CA HIS A 28 14.16 2.81 -2.21
C HIS A 28 14.05 4.05 -3.11
N TYR A 29 13.17 4.05 -4.11
CA TYR A 29 12.98 5.22 -4.98
C TYR A 29 12.42 6.42 -4.25
N LEU A 30 11.43 6.22 -3.37
CA LEU A 30 10.87 7.30 -2.56
C LEU A 30 11.94 7.93 -1.67
N ASN A 31 12.70 7.11 -0.93
CA ASN A 31 13.76 7.60 -0.06
C ASN A 31 14.88 8.28 -0.84
N ARG A 32 15.27 7.75 -2.00
CA ARG A 32 16.30 8.36 -2.85
C ARG A 32 15.85 9.71 -3.42
N GLY A 33 14.58 9.83 -3.82
CA GLY A 33 14.04 11.04 -4.43
C GLY A 33 13.67 12.13 -3.43
N PHE A 34 13.21 11.75 -2.24
CA PHE A 34 12.61 12.69 -1.28
C PHE A 34 13.11 12.57 0.16
N GLY A 35 14.01 11.65 0.49
CA GLY A 35 14.45 11.40 1.87
C GLY A 35 15.12 12.61 2.55
N GLU A 36 15.78 13.46 1.76
CA GLU A 36 16.42 14.70 2.24
C GLU A 36 15.60 15.96 1.89
N THR A 37 14.42 15.80 1.29
CA THR A 37 13.59 16.94 0.90
C THR A 37 12.93 17.53 2.13
N LYS A 38 13.22 18.82 2.40
CA LYS A 38 12.62 19.55 3.51
C LYS A 38 11.09 19.45 3.45
N HIS A 39 10.48 19.21 4.61
CA HIS A 39 9.02 19.11 4.77
C HIS A 39 8.36 17.92 4.06
N VAL A 40 9.13 16.95 3.55
CA VAL A 40 8.62 15.67 3.07
C VAL A 40 9.08 14.57 4.02
N PHE A 41 8.14 13.78 4.52
CA PHE A 41 8.44 12.63 5.36
C PHE A 41 7.86 11.37 4.75
N ILE A 42 8.67 10.33 4.63
CA ILE A 42 8.26 9.04 4.05
C ILE A 42 8.18 8.01 5.17
N PHE A 43 7.01 7.40 5.32
CA PHE A 43 6.78 6.26 6.20
C PHE A 43 6.50 5.04 5.34
N ASN A 44 7.43 4.09 5.34
CA ASN A 44 7.26 2.80 4.67
C ASN A 44 6.73 1.79 5.69
N ASP A 45 5.83 0.91 5.24
CA ASP A 45 5.27 -0.20 6.03
C ASP A 45 4.59 0.27 7.33
N LEU A 46 3.76 1.32 7.22
CA LEU A 46 3.13 1.95 8.37
C LEU A 46 1.91 1.15 8.84
N ARG A 47 1.97 0.63 10.06
CA ARG A 47 0.82 0.00 10.72
C ARG A 47 0.02 1.00 11.54
N VAL A 48 -1.25 1.17 11.17
CA VAL A 48 -2.23 2.02 11.84
C VAL A 48 -3.21 1.15 12.62
N VAL A 49 -3.37 1.44 13.92
CA VAL A 49 -4.33 0.75 14.80
C VAL A 49 -5.17 1.76 15.56
N HIS A 50 -6.49 1.68 15.41
CA HIS A 50 -7.45 2.56 16.07
C HIS A 50 -8.81 1.87 16.24
N ASN A 51 -9.40 1.92 17.45
CA ASN A 51 -10.71 1.33 17.78
C ASN A 51 -10.93 -0.12 17.30
N GLY A 52 -9.91 -0.97 17.43
CA GLY A 52 -9.97 -2.37 17.00
C GLY A 52 -9.79 -2.59 15.49
N GLU A 53 -9.79 -1.53 14.68
CA GLU A 53 -9.44 -1.58 13.26
C GLU A 53 -7.92 -1.51 13.08
N VAL A 54 -7.42 -2.24 12.09
CA VAL A 54 -6.00 -2.28 11.71
C VAL A 54 -5.87 -2.08 10.21
N ALA A 55 -4.99 -1.17 9.80
CA ALA A 55 -4.58 -1.01 8.41
C ALA A 55 -3.06 -1.03 8.30
N GLN A 56 -2.58 -1.69 7.25
CA GLN A 56 -1.19 -1.58 6.79
C GLN A 56 -1.17 -0.61 5.61
N ILE A 57 -0.28 0.37 5.63
CA ILE A 57 -0.05 1.31 4.55
C ILE A 57 1.36 1.08 4.01
N ASP A 58 1.46 0.63 2.75
CA ASP A 58 2.74 0.31 2.11
C ASP A 58 3.70 1.50 2.16
N HIS A 59 3.25 2.67 1.69
CA HIS A 59 3.97 3.93 1.81
C HIS A 59 3.02 5.08 2.08
N LEU A 60 3.33 5.89 3.10
CA LEU A 60 2.68 7.15 3.40
C LEU A 60 3.70 8.28 3.23
N VAL A 61 3.37 9.24 2.38
CA VAL A 61 4.13 10.49 2.25
C VAL A 61 3.37 11.59 2.98
N LEU A 62 4.04 12.25 3.91
CA LEU A 62 3.55 13.43 4.61
C LEU A 62 4.25 14.67 4.06
N HIS A 63 3.45 15.67 3.72
CA HIS A 63 3.89 17.00 3.31
C HIS A 63 3.05 18.06 4.02
N GLY A 64 3.53 19.32 4.08
CA GLY A 64 2.78 20.42 4.68
C GLY A 64 1.40 20.67 4.06
N SER A 65 1.19 20.25 2.81
CA SER A 65 -0.09 20.36 2.10
C SER A 65 -1.01 19.15 2.28
N GLY A 66 -0.55 18.07 2.93
CA GLY A 66 -1.37 16.87 3.16
C GLY A 66 -0.60 15.56 3.15
N LEU A 67 -1.35 14.48 3.03
CA LEU A 67 -0.88 13.10 3.10
C LEU A 67 -1.18 12.38 1.78
N VAL A 68 -0.24 11.56 1.31
CA VAL A 68 -0.41 10.72 0.12
C VAL A 68 -0.16 9.27 0.50
N ILE A 69 -1.15 8.41 0.27
CA ILE A 69 -1.01 6.96 0.38
C ILE A 69 -0.61 6.42 -0.98
N ILE A 70 0.46 5.64 -1.02
CA ILE A 70 0.94 4.96 -2.20
C ILE A 70 0.83 3.46 -1.93
N GLU A 71 -0.11 2.83 -2.61
CA GLU A 71 -0.31 1.38 -2.61
C GLU A 71 0.30 0.80 -3.89
N SER A 72 1.15 -0.21 -3.78
CA SER A 72 1.79 -0.84 -4.94
C SER A 72 1.36 -2.30 -5.07
N LYS A 73 0.94 -2.70 -6.27
CA LYS A 73 0.59 -4.12 -6.55
C LYS A 73 1.44 -4.62 -7.70
N SER A 74 2.31 -5.60 -7.43
CA SER A 74 3.06 -6.31 -8.46
C SER A 74 2.12 -7.28 -9.20
N VAL A 75 1.98 -7.09 -10.51
CA VAL A 75 1.02 -7.82 -11.35
C VAL A 75 1.69 -8.31 -12.62
N SER A 76 1.78 -9.64 -12.79
CA SER A 76 2.33 -10.31 -13.98
C SER A 76 1.26 -10.84 -14.93
N THR A 77 0.01 -10.49 -14.66
CA THR A 77 -1.19 -11.01 -15.31
C THR A 77 -2.04 -9.86 -15.84
N SER A 78 -2.91 -10.13 -16.81
CA SER A 78 -3.81 -9.09 -17.32
C SER A 78 -4.80 -8.64 -16.25
N ILE A 79 -5.00 -7.33 -16.16
CA ILE A 79 -5.97 -6.67 -15.29
C ILE A 79 -6.93 -5.89 -16.15
N SER A 80 -8.21 -5.99 -15.82
CA SER A 80 -9.27 -5.15 -16.38
C SER A 80 -10.06 -4.51 -15.25
N VAL A 81 -10.50 -3.29 -15.47
CA VAL A 81 -11.37 -2.54 -14.57
C VAL A 81 -12.63 -2.17 -15.35
N ASN A 82 -13.80 -2.54 -14.85
CA ASN A 82 -15.05 -2.17 -15.49
C ASN A 82 -15.50 -0.76 -15.09
N ARG A 83 -16.64 -0.31 -15.63
CA ARG A 83 -17.18 1.04 -15.34
C ARG A 83 -17.60 1.22 -13.88
N GLN A 84 -17.86 0.12 -13.16
CA GLN A 84 -18.21 0.10 -11.75
C GLN A 84 -16.96 0.11 -10.84
N GLY A 85 -15.74 0.10 -11.42
CA GLY A 85 -14.50 0.10 -10.66
C GLY A 85 -14.10 -1.27 -10.11
N GLU A 86 -14.73 -2.35 -10.58
CA GLU A 86 -14.40 -3.72 -10.18
C GLU A 86 -13.18 -4.22 -10.94
N PHE A 87 -12.20 -4.73 -10.19
CA PHE A 87 -10.97 -5.26 -10.75
C PHE A 87 -11.13 -6.75 -11.04
N THR A 88 -10.79 -7.15 -12.27
CA THR A 88 -10.72 -8.55 -12.68
C THR A 88 -9.30 -8.88 -13.11
N ARG A 89 -8.74 -9.96 -12.54
CA ARG A 89 -7.47 -10.56 -12.96
C ARG A 89 -7.75 -11.69 -13.93
N THR A 90 -6.95 -11.78 -15.00
CA THR A 90 -6.98 -12.91 -15.94
C THR A 90 -5.63 -13.60 -15.97
N TYR A 91 -5.61 -14.89 -15.61
CA TYR A 91 -4.41 -15.74 -15.64
C TYR A 91 -4.72 -17.05 -16.36
N GLN A 92 -3.93 -17.38 -17.39
CA GLN A 92 -4.12 -18.58 -18.22
C GLN A 92 -5.57 -18.77 -18.69
N GLY A 93 -6.20 -17.68 -19.16
CA GLY A 93 -7.59 -17.68 -19.63
C GLY A 93 -8.66 -17.71 -18.53
N LYS A 94 -8.30 -17.94 -17.26
CA LYS A 94 -9.23 -17.90 -16.12
C LYS A 94 -9.35 -16.50 -15.56
N ARG A 95 -10.58 -16.01 -15.41
CA ARG A 95 -10.91 -14.72 -14.80
C ARG A 95 -11.27 -14.91 -13.33
N SER A 96 -10.75 -14.05 -12.46
CA SER A 96 -11.11 -13.99 -11.04
C SER A 96 -11.21 -12.55 -10.58
N GLY A 97 -12.10 -12.29 -9.61
CA GLY A 97 -12.15 -10.99 -8.94
C GLY A 97 -10.83 -10.67 -8.25
N MET A 98 -10.49 -9.38 -8.22
CA MET A 98 -9.32 -8.85 -7.51
C MET A 98 -9.79 -7.70 -6.60
N PRO A 99 -9.30 -7.62 -5.35
CA PRO A 99 -9.57 -6.45 -4.51
C PRO A 99 -9.11 -5.16 -5.19
N SER A 100 -9.95 -4.13 -5.16
CA SER A 100 -9.59 -2.81 -5.68
C SER A 100 -8.50 -2.18 -4.82
N PRO A 101 -7.30 -1.89 -5.35
CA PRO A 101 -6.25 -1.19 -4.61
C PRO A 101 -6.67 0.25 -4.26
N ILE A 102 -7.56 0.84 -5.05
CA ILE A 102 -8.09 2.19 -4.80
C ILE A 102 -8.99 2.17 -3.55
N GLU A 103 -9.92 1.21 -3.48
CA GLU A 103 -10.79 1.08 -2.30
C GLU A 103 -10.01 0.65 -1.06
N GLN A 104 -8.93 -0.12 -1.24
CA GLN A 104 -8.00 -0.43 -0.15
C GLN A 104 -7.32 0.84 0.40
N ALA A 105 -6.78 1.69 -0.49
CA ALA A 105 -6.16 2.95 -0.11
C ALA A 105 -7.15 3.93 0.56
N LYS A 106 -8.40 3.97 0.09
CA LYS A 106 -9.46 4.76 0.75
C LYS A 106 -9.70 4.31 2.18
N ARG A 107 -9.90 3.00 2.42
CA ARG A 107 -10.11 2.47 3.78
C ARG A 107 -8.92 2.72 4.71
N GLN A 108 -7.70 2.57 4.20
CA GLN A 108 -6.47 2.93 4.92
C GLN A 108 -6.49 4.43 5.32
N GLY A 109 -6.84 5.30 4.38
CA GLY A 109 -6.95 6.75 4.60
C GLY A 109 -8.05 7.13 5.59
N ASP A 110 -9.20 6.47 5.54
CA ASP A 110 -10.29 6.69 6.49
C ASP A 110 -9.89 6.32 7.90
N LEU A 111 -9.22 5.17 8.10
CA LEU A 111 -8.72 4.76 9.41
C LEU A 111 -7.65 5.73 9.92
N LEU A 112 -6.71 6.14 9.06
CA LEU A 112 -5.70 7.13 9.41
C LEU A 112 -6.33 8.46 9.80
N ARG A 113 -7.34 8.93 9.06
CA ARG A 113 -8.08 10.15 9.38
C ARG A 113 -8.77 10.06 10.74
N LYS A 114 -9.48 8.96 11.03
CA LYS A 114 -10.08 8.71 12.34
C LYS A 114 -9.05 8.80 13.46
N LEU A 115 -7.88 8.16 13.28
CA LEU A 115 -6.79 8.21 14.26
C LEU A 115 -6.25 9.63 14.48
N LEU A 116 -6.09 10.42 13.42
CA LEU A 116 -5.55 11.79 13.50
C LEU A 116 -6.54 12.82 14.07
N GLN A 117 -7.83 12.50 14.10
CA GLN A 117 -8.90 13.34 14.63
C GLN A 117 -9.37 12.92 16.03
N ALA A 118 -8.74 11.91 16.61
CA ALA A 118 -9.06 11.35 17.92
C ALA A 118 -8.38 12.09 19.08
#